data_AF-A0A378ALN4-F1
#
_entry.id   AF-A0A378ALN4-F1
#
_cell.length_a   1.000
_cell.length_b   1.000
_cell.length_c   1.000
_cell.angle_alpha   90.00
_cell.angle_beta   90.00
_cell.angle_gamma   90.00
#
_symmetry.space_group_name_H-M   'P 1'
#
loop_
_entity.id
_entity.type
_entity.pdbx_description
1 polymer ?
#
loop_
_entity_poly.entity_id
_entity_poly.type
_entity_poly.pdbx_seq_one_letter_code
_entity_poly.pdbx_strand_id
1 'polypeptide(L)'
;MFKTKTGELSIHCTELRLLTKALRPLPDKFHGLQDQEARYRQRYLDLISNDESRKTFKVRSQILAGIRQFMVGRGFMEVETPMMQVIPGGASARPFITHHNALDLDMYLRIAPELYLKRLVVGGFERVFEINRNFRNEGISVRHNPEFTMMELYMAYADYKDLIELTESLFPHPGAGHPRQYRSALRRPGVRLRQAF
;
A
#
# COMPACT_ATOMS: atom_id res chain seq x y z
N MET A 1 7.07 -39.97 -1.85
CA MET A 1 8.01 -39.08 -2.59
C MET A 1 9.27 -39.85 -2.90
N PHE A 2 9.95 -39.53 -4.00
CA PHE A 2 11.21 -40.14 -4.41
C PHE A 2 12.09 -39.10 -5.15
N LYS A 3 13.37 -39.42 -5.37
CA LYS A 3 14.25 -38.63 -6.24
C LYS A 3 14.56 -39.42 -7.51
N THR A 4 14.56 -38.76 -8.66
CA THR A 4 14.93 -39.38 -9.94
C THR A 4 16.45 -39.64 -10.00
N LYS A 5 16.90 -40.36 -11.04
CA LYS A 5 18.34 -40.54 -11.32
C LYS A 5 19.06 -39.21 -11.62
N THR A 6 18.32 -38.18 -12.07
CA THR A 6 18.83 -36.81 -12.27
C THR A 6 18.76 -35.95 -11.00
N GLY A 7 18.27 -36.50 -9.88
CA GLY A 7 18.19 -35.83 -8.58
C GLY A 7 16.93 -35.00 -8.33
N GLU A 8 15.96 -35.02 -9.25
CA GLU A 8 14.74 -34.21 -9.15
C GLU A 8 13.73 -34.82 -8.16
N LEU A 9 13.16 -34.00 -7.27
CA LEU A 9 12.17 -34.44 -6.28
C LEU A 9 10.82 -34.68 -6.97
N SER A 10 10.26 -35.87 -6.78
CA SER A 10 9.04 -36.32 -7.47
C SER A 10 8.06 -37.05 -6.55
N ILE A 11 6.80 -37.09 -6.95
CA ILE A 11 5.72 -37.80 -6.26
C ILE A 11 5.30 -39.00 -7.11
N HIS A 12 5.28 -40.20 -6.53
CA HIS A 12 4.64 -41.37 -7.15
C HIS A 12 3.12 -41.21 -7.01
N CYS A 13 2.45 -40.89 -8.10
CA CYS A 13 1.00 -40.65 -8.14
C CYS A 13 0.24 -41.98 -8.25
N THR A 14 -0.66 -42.28 -7.32
CA THR A 14 -1.52 -43.48 -7.35
C THR A 14 -2.90 -43.20 -7.94
N GLU A 15 -3.42 -41.99 -7.78
CA GLU A 15 -4.69 -41.51 -8.35
C GLU A 15 -4.53 -40.05 -8.79
N LEU A 16 -5.07 -39.70 -9.96
CA LEU A 16 -5.08 -38.34 -10.48
C LEU A 16 -6.53 -37.86 -10.64
N ARG A 17 -6.86 -36.74 -10.00
CA ARG A 17 -8.18 -36.09 -10.10
C ARG A 17 -8.05 -34.67 -10.61
N LEU A 18 -8.79 -34.35 -11.66
CA LEU A 18 -8.84 -32.99 -12.21
C LEU A 18 -9.67 -32.09 -11.28
N LEU A 19 -9.03 -31.09 -10.66
CA LEU A 19 -9.72 -30.12 -9.78
C LEU A 19 -10.44 -29.03 -10.57
N THR A 20 -9.81 -28.51 -11.63
CA THR A 20 -10.38 -27.48 -12.50
C THR A 20 -9.82 -27.62 -13.91
N LYS A 21 -10.68 -27.55 -14.93
CA LYS A 21 -10.29 -27.56 -16.33
C LYS A 21 -9.96 -26.14 -16.81
N ALA A 22 -8.74 -25.91 -17.29
CA ALA A 22 -8.41 -24.67 -18.00
C ALA A 22 -9.10 -24.65 -19.38
N LEU A 23 -9.86 -23.60 -19.67
CA LEU A 23 -10.60 -23.42 -20.94
C LEU A 23 -9.78 -22.70 -22.02
N ARG A 24 -8.67 -22.07 -21.63
CA ARG A 24 -7.76 -21.35 -22.53
C ARG A 24 -6.32 -21.78 -22.24
N PRO A 25 -5.44 -21.78 -23.25
CA PRO A 25 -4.02 -22.06 -23.02
C PRO A 25 -3.40 -21.01 -22.09
N LEU A 26 -2.43 -21.44 -21.29
CA LEU A 26 -1.65 -20.51 -20.46
C LEU A 26 -0.65 -19.73 -21.33
N PRO A 27 -0.27 -18.50 -20.93
CA PRO A 27 0.80 -17.77 -21.60
C PRO A 27 2.12 -18.55 -21.53
N ASP A 28 2.94 -18.40 -22.56
CA ASP A 28 4.30 -18.97 -22.57
C ASP A 28 5.10 -18.43 -21.37
N LYS A 29 5.69 -19.35 -20.58
CA LYS A 29 6.50 -19.00 -19.42
C LYS A 29 7.83 -18.36 -19.79
N PHE A 30 8.38 -18.66 -20.96
CA PHE A 30 9.72 -18.18 -21.37
C PHE A 30 9.69 -16.75 -21.87
N HIS A 31 8.68 -16.40 -22.67
CA HIS A 31 8.52 -15.02 -23.16
C HIS A 31 7.68 -14.17 -22.20
N GLY A 32 6.84 -14.80 -21.36
CA GLY A 32 5.95 -14.11 -20.44
C GLY A 32 4.91 -13.23 -21.15
N LEU A 33 4.08 -12.55 -20.38
CA LEU A 33 3.32 -11.41 -20.88
C LEU A 33 4.29 -10.23 -20.98
N GLN A 34 4.93 -10.01 -22.15
CA GLN A 34 5.86 -8.88 -22.31
C GLN A 34 5.14 -7.54 -22.31
N ASP A 35 3.92 -7.50 -22.85
CA ASP A 35 3.10 -6.30 -22.87
C ASP A 35 2.70 -5.90 -21.44
N GLN A 36 3.23 -4.76 -21.00
CA GLN A 36 2.98 -4.19 -19.68
C GLN A 36 1.49 -3.87 -19.48
N GLU A 37 0.78 -3.47 -20.54
CA GLU A 37 -0.64 -3.18 -20.46
C GLU A 37 -1.44 -4.47 -20.23
N ALA A 38 -1.18 -5.52 -21.02
CA ALA A 38 -1.77 -6.84 -20.82
C ALA A 38 -1.48 -7.41 -19.42
N ARG A 39 -0.26 -7.24 -18.87
CA ARG A 39 0.06 -7.65 -17.48
C ARG A 39 -0.82 -6.95 -16.44
N TYR A 40 -1.10 -5.66 -16.63
CA TYR A 40 -1.92 -4.89 -15.71
C TYR A 40 -3.40 -5.21 -15.85
N ARG A 41 -3.90 -5.42 -17.07
CA ARG A 41 -5.30 -5.79 -17.34
C ARG A 41 -5.60 -7.24 -16.96
N GLN A 42 -4.66 -8.16 -17.21
CA GLN A 42 -4.80 -9.61 -16.97
C GLN A 42 -3.89 -10.08 -15.84
N ARG A 43 -4.01 -9.43 -14.67
CA ARG A 43 -3.13 -9.69 -13.52
C ARG A 43 -3.07 -11.17 -13.11
N TYR A 44 -4.15 -11.92 -13.27
CA TYR A 44 -4.19 -13.34 -12.94
C TYR A 44 -3.20 -14.17 -13.80
N LEU A 45 -3.03 -13.84 -15.09
CA LEU A 45 -2.04 -14.49 -15.95
C LEU A 45 -0.62 -14.06 -15.61
N ASP A 46 -0.41 -12.77 -15.32
CA ASP A 46 0.88 -12.26 -14.84
C ASP A 46 1.31 -12.99 -13.57
N LEU A 47 0.41 -13.18 -12.60
CA LEU A 47 0.72 -13.93 -11.40
C LEU A 47 1.03 -15.40 -11.70
N ILE A 48 0.32 -16.07 -12.62
CA ILE A 48 0.60 -17.47 -12.98
C ILE A 48 2.02 -17.64 -13.54
N SER A 49 2.45 -16.73 -14.41
CA SER A 49 3.70 -16.90 -15.17
C SER A 49 4.90 -16.09 -14.64
N ASN A 50 4.70 -15.13 -13.72
CA ASN A 50 5.77 -14.25 -13.23
C ASN A 50 5.94 -14.33 -11.70
N ASP A 51 7.01 -15.00 -11.27
CA ASP A 51 7.36 -15.13 -9.84
C ASP A 51 7.83 -13.82 -9.21
N GLU A 52 8.41 -12.88 -9.95
CA GLU A 52 8.80 -11.57 -9.44
C GLU A 52 7.58 -10.73 -9.09
N SER A 53 6.53 -10.76 -9.93
CA SER A 53 5.24 -10.14 -9.63
C SER A 53 4.68 -10.70 -8.32
N ARG A 54 4.68 -12.04 -8.14
CA ARG A 54 4.22 -12.67 -6.89
C ARG A 54 5.03 -12.22 -5.68
N LYS A 55 6.37 -12.19 -5.79
CA LYS A 55 7.27 -11.72 -4.72
C LYS A 55 6.96 -10.27 -4.35
N THR A 56 6.72 -9.41 -5.33
CA THR A 56 6.37 -8.00 -5.11
C THR A 56 5.10 -7.84 -4.26
N PHE A 57 4.04 -8.61 -4.54
CA PHE A 57 2.82 -8.59 -3.71
C PHE A 57 3.06 -9.12 -2.29
N LYS A 58 3.86 -10.20 -2.14
CA LYS A 58 4.23 -10.72 -0.82
C LYS A 58 4.99 -9.69 0.01
N VAL A 59 6.00 -9.06 -0.59
CA VAL A 59 6.79 -7.99 0.06
C VAL A 59 5.89 -6.81 0.43
N ARG A 60 4.98 -6.38 -0.44
CA ARG A 60 4.01 -5.31 -0.10
C ARG A 60 3.15 -5.69 1.11
N SER A 61 2.65 -6.92 1.19
CA SER A 61 1.88 -7.39 2.35
C SER A 61 2.70 -7.38 3.63
N GLN A 62 3.96 -7.85 3.56
CA GLN A 62 4.89 -7.84 4.70
C GLN A 62 5.22 -6.43 5.16
N ILE A 63 5.44 -5.48 4.24
CA ILE A 63 5.67 -4.06 4.56
C ILE A 63 4.48 -3.50 5.35
N LEU A 64 3.24 -3.71 4.87
CA LEU A 64 2.04 -3.20 5.56
C LEU A 64 1.88 -3.83 6.95
N ALA A 65 2.14 -5.13 7.10
CA ALA A 65 2.10 -5.80 8.39
C ALA A 65 3.19 -5.26 9.34
N GLY A 66 4.42 -5.07 8.84
CA GLY A 66 5.53 -4.52 9.62
C GLY A 66 5.28 -3.10 10.09
N ILE A 67 4.73 -2.22 9.24
CA ILE A 67 4.34 -0.87 9.62
C ILE A 67 3.30 -0.91 10.76
N ARG A 68 2.24 -1.74 10.62
CA ARG A 68 1.22 -1.87 11.67
C ARG A 68 1.81 -2.32 13.00
N GLN A 69 2.63 -3.37 12.97
CA GLN A 69 3.30 -3.89 14.17
C GLN A 69 4.18 -2.83 14.83
N PHE A 70 4.95 -2.08 14.04
CA PHE A 70 5.80 -0.99 14.52
C PHE A 70 4.99 0.12 15.21
N MET A 71 3.87 0.53 14.60
CA MET A 71 3.01 1.61 15.10
C MET A 71 2.28 1.17 16.39
N VAL A 72 1.67 -0.01 16.38
CA VAL A 72 1.01 -0.59 17.56
C VAL A 72 2.00 -0.77 18.71
N GLY A 73 3.21 -1.24 18.43
CA GLY A 73 4.29 -1.36 19.43
C GLY A 73 4.74 -0.04 20.05
N ARG A 74 4.39 1.11 19.45
CA ARG A 74 4.64 2.47 19.97
C ARG A 74 3.40 3.13 20.57
N GLY A 75 2.33 2.35 20.79
CA GLY A 75 1.10 2.82 21.41
C GLY A 75 0.22 3.65 20.48
N PHE A 76 0.41 3.57 19.15
CA PHE A 76 -0.55 4.15 18.21
C PHE A 76 -1.76 3.24 18.04
N MET A 77 -2.95 3.84 18.06
CA MET A 77 -4.21 3.18 17.74
C MET A 77 -4.49 3.25 16.24
N GLU A 78 -4.67 2.10 15.58
CA GLU A 78 -5.14 2.05 14.18
C GLU A 78 -6.62 2.42 14.15
N VAL A 79 -7.00 3.35 13.27
CA VAL A 79 -8.38 3.83 13.12
C VAL A 79 -8.81 3.82 11.65
N GLU A 80 -10.11 3.85 11.43
CA GLU A 80 -10.71 4.02 10.10
C GLU A 80 -11.60 5.27 10.10
N THR A 81 -11.42 6.12 9.08
CA THR A 81 -12.20 7.36 8.92
C THR A 81 -13.00 7.33 7.61
N PRO A 82 -14.08 8.13 7.47
CA PRO A 82 -14.94 8.09 6.29
C PRO A 82 -14.19 8.36 4.98
N MET A 83 -14.40 7.49 3.99
CA MET A 83 -13.89 7.68 2.63
C MET A 83 -14.77 8.58 1.76
N MET A 84 -16.06 8.71 2.10
CA MET A 84 -17.00 9.63 1.46
C MET A 84 -17.27 10.79 2.42
N GLN A 85 -17.10 12.01 1.94
CA GLN A 85 -17.17 13.22 2.75
C GLN A 85 -18.03 14.27 2.05
N VAL A 86 -18.80 15.06 2.80
CA VAL A 86 -19.63 16.15 2.24
C VAL A 86 -18.76 17.33 1.79
N ILE A 87 -17.61 17.54 2.44
CA ILE A 87 -16.67 18.60 2.10
C ILE A 87 -15.30 17.94 1.85
N PRO A 88 -14.69 18.09 0.67
CA PRO A 88 -13.35 17.58 0.41
C PRO A 88 -12.31 18.43 1.17
N GLY A 89 -11.36 17.78 1.84
CA GLY A 89 -10.32 18.49 2.60
C GLY A 89 -9.07 17.63 2.90
N GLY A 90 -8.08 18.24 3.56
CA GLY A 90 -6.83 17.59 3.98
C GLY A 90 -5.72 17.50 2.92
N ALA A 91 -5.97 17.92 1.68
CA ALA A 91 -4.93 18.07 0.66
C ALA A 91 -5.36 19.02 -0.47
N SER A 92 -4.42 19.40 -1.32
CA SER A 92 -4.71 20.08 -2.59
C SER A 92 -4.72 19.04 -3.72
N ALA A 93 -5.91 18.56 -4.09
CA ALA A 93 -6.14 17.65 -5.23
C ALA A 93 -7.59 17.75 -5.70
N ARG A 94 -7.87 17.44 -6.98
CA ARG A 94 -9.25 17.35 -7.49
C ARG A 94 -9.91 16.06 -6.95
N PRO A 95 -11.05 16.14 -6.25
CA PRO A 95 -11.72 14.95 -5.73
C PRO A 95 -12.50 14.21 -6.84
N PHE A 96 -12.80 12.94 -6.60
CA PHE A 96 -13.91 12.27 -7.28
C PHE A 96 -15.22 12.66 -6.61
N ILE A 97 -16.26 12.84 -7.41
CA ILE A 97 -17.60 13.23 -6.97
C ILE A 97 -18.53 12.03 -7.19
N THR A 98 -19.38 11.75 -6.22
CA THR A 98 -20.45 10.77 -6.28
C THR A 98 -21.72 11.36 -5.66
N HIS A 99 -22.84 10.66 -5.74
CA HIS A 99 -24.13 11.15 -5.27
C HIS A 99 -24.78 10.11 -4.34
N HIS A 100 -25.28 10.58 -3.19
CA HIS A 100 -25.92 9.74 -2.19
C HIS A 100 -27.45 9.83 -2.29
N ASN A 101 -28.06 8.89 -3.04
CA ASN A 101 -29.48 8.92 -3.39
C ASN A 101 -30.45 9.14 -2.21
N ALA A 102 -30.23 8.50 -1.06
CA ALA A 102 -31.17 8.60 0.07
C ALA A 102 -31.07 9.91 0.86
N LEU A 103 -29.96 10.64 0.71
CA LEU A 103 -29.74 11.95 1.34
C LEU A 103 -29.83 13.09 0.32
N ASP A 104 -30.03 12.75 -0.96
CA ASP A 104 -30.09 13.66 -2.10
C ASP A 104 -28.99 14.73 -2.07
N LEU A 105 -27.74 14.29 -1.89
CA LEU A 105 -26.58 15.18 -1.82
C LEU A 105 -25.36 14.59 -2.51
N ASP A 106 -24.51 15.48 -2.99
CA ASP A 106 -23.22 15.12 -3.54
C ASP A 106 -22.21 14.83 -2.42
N MET A 107 -21.42 13.78 -2.62
CA MET A 107 -20.32 13.40 -1.75
C MET A 107 -19.02 13.33 -2.54
N TYR A 108 -17.92 13.48 -1.83
CA TYR A 108 -16.57 13.48 -2.38
C TYR A 108 -15.78 12.31 -1.82
N LEU A 109 -15.08 11.58 -2.68
CA LEU A 109 -14.09 10.61 -2.21
C LEU A 109 -12.90 11.36 -1.61
N ARG A 110 -12.45 10.93 -0.43
CA ARG A 110 -11.41 11.61 0.33
C ARG A 110 -10.08 11.66 -0.43
N ILE A 111 -9.39 12.80 -0.29
CA ILE A 111 -8.04 13.03 -0.80
C ILE A 111 -6.97 12.81 0.29
N ALA A 112 -7.35 12.96 1.57
CA ALA A 112 -6.58 12.66 2.77
C ALA A 112 -7.54 12.45 3.98
N PRO A 113 -7.15 11.67 5.02
CA PRO A 113 -7.92 11.51 6.25
C PRO A 113 -7.65 12.59 7.34
N GLU A 114 -6.67 13.47 7.13
CA GLU A 114 -6.15 14.49 8.06
C GLU A 114 -7.17 15.09 9.03
N LEU A 115 -8.26 15.67 8.52
CA LEU A 115 -9.21 16.41 9.36
C LEU A 115 -9.93 15.50 10.36
N TYR A 116 -10.20 14.24 9.99
CA TYR A 116 -10.84 13.28 10.89
C TYR A 116 -9.85 12.79 11.95
N LEU A 117 -8.60 12.53 11.58
CA LEU A 117 -7.58 12.13 12.55
C LEU A 117 -7.29 13.25 13.56
N LYS A 118 -7.23 14.51 13.13
CA LYS A 118 -7.14 15.67 14.04
C LYS A 118 -8.33 15.76 14.99
N ARG A 119 -9.56 15.48 14.53
CA ARG A 119 -10.75 15.42 15.40
C ARG A 119 -10.66 14.31 16.45
N LEU A 120 -10.09 13.17 16.11
CA LEU A 120 -9.85 12.07 17.05
C LEU A 120 -8.85 12.47 18.15
N VAL A 121 -7.80 13.20 17.78
CA VAL A 121 -6.84 13.76 18.76
C VAL A 121 -7.52 14.77 19.69
N VAL A 122 -8.32 15.69 19.13
CA VAL A 122 -9.13 16.62 19.94
C VAL A 122 -10.10 15.87 20.86
N GLY A 123 -10.63 14.73 20.41
CA GLY A 123 -11.49 13.84 21.19
C GLY A 123 -10.78 13.05 22.29
N GLY A 124 -9.46 13.18 22.43
CA GLY A 124 -8.68 12.58 23.52
C GLY A 124 -7.79 11.40 23.11
N PHE A 125 -7.76 11.00 21.83
CA PHE A 125 -6.83 9.95 21.38
C PHE A 125 -5.46 10.54 21.06
N GLU A 126 -4.50 10.37 21.98
CA GLU A 126 -3.17 10.99 21.84
C GLU A 126 -2.35 10.45 20.67
N ARG A 127 -2.52 9.19 20.24
CA ARG A 127 -1.72 8.57 19.17
C ARG A 127 -2.61 7.76 18.24
N VAL A 128 -2.85 8.27 17.04
CA VAL A 128 -3.68 7.60 16.04
C VAL A 128 -2.95 7.48 14.71
N PHE A 129 -3.24 6.42 13.96
CA PHE A 129 -2.79 6.29 12.58
C PHE A 129 -3.83 5.54 11.74
N GLU A 130 -3.83 5.80 10.44
CA GLU A 130 -4.67 5.10 9.48
C GLU A 130 -3.83 4.69 8.27
N ILE A 131 -3.93 3.43 7.84
CA ILE A 131 -3.36 2.92 6.58
C ILE A 131 -4.50 2.54 5.66
N ASN A 132 -4.86 3.43 4.75
CA ASN A 132 -6.07 3.21 3.96
C ASN A 132 -6.04 3.97 2.64
N ARG A 133 -7.15 3.92 1.89
CA ARG A 133 -7.23 4.40 0.50
C ARG A 133 -7.57 5.87 0.41
N ASN A 134 -6.88 6.56 -0.51
CA ASN A 134 -7.18 7.93 -0.94
C ASN A 134 -7.40 7.96 -2.45
N PHE A 135 -8.18 8.95 -2.88
CA PHE A 135 -8.65 9.07 -4.26
C PHE A 135 -8.31 10.46 -4.80
N ARG A 136 -7.69 10.53 -5.98
CA ARG A 136 -7.36 11.79 -6.66
C ARG A 136 -7.74 11.70 -8.12
N ASN A 137 -8.61 12.60 -8.54
CA ASN A 137 -9.07 12.72 -9.91
C ASN A 137 -8.07 13.53 -10.75
N GLU A 138 -6.89 12.94 -10.93
CA GLU A 138 -5.72 13.53 -11.59
C GLU A 138 -5.23 12.62 -12.73
N GLY A 139 -4.18 13.04 -13.45
CA GLY A 139 -3.59 12.26 -14.53
C GLY A 139 -2.96 10.93 -14.05
N ILE A 140 -3.02 9.91 -14.91
CA ILE A 140 -2.45 8.58 -14.65
C ILE A 140 -1.02 8.51 -15.17
N SER A 141 -0.11 7.92 -14.39
CA SER A 141 1.25 7.61 -14.81
C SER A 141 1.83 6.44 -14.02
N VAL A 142 3.04 6.00 -14.36
CA VAL A 142 3.77 4.96 -13.61
C VAL A 142 4.00 5.28 -12.12
N ARG A 143 3.79 6.53 -11.70
CA ARG A 143 3.91 6.99 -10.30
C ARG A 143 2.60 7.50 -9.70
N HIS A 144 1.54 7.64 -10.51
CA HIS A 144 0.29 8.27 -10.08
C HIS A 144 -0.88 7.37 -10.50
N ASN A 145 -1.48 6.71 -9.51
CA ASN A 145 -2.72 5.97 -9.68
C ASN A 145 -3.86 6.77 -9.02
N PRO A 146 -5.06 6.85 -9.62
CA PRO A 146 -6.17 7.61 -9.06
C PRO A 146 -6.61 7.14 -7.69
N GLU A 147 -6.37 5.86 -7.39
CA GLU A 147 -6.57 5.25 -6.08
C GLU A 147 -5.22 4.77 -5.52
N PHE A 148 -4.86 5.18 -4.30
CA PHE A 148 -3.60 4.74 -3.68
C PHE A 148 -3.72 4.58 -2.18
N THR A 149 -2.87 3.71 -1.61
CA THR A 149 -2.77 3.52 -0.16
C THR A 149 -1.78 4.52 0.42
N MET A 150 -2.17 5.17 1.51
CA MET A 150 -1.32 6.08 2.27
C MET A 150 -1.42 5.74 3.75
N MET A 151 -0.36 6.02 4.50
CA MET A 151 -0.41 6.09 5.95
C MET A 151 -0.41 7.55 6.36
N GLU A 152 -1.30 7.91 7.28
CA GLU A 152 -1.28 9.20 7.97
C GLU A 152 -1.38 8.95 9.48
N LEU A 153 -0.70 9.76 10.29
CA LEU A 153 -0.63 9.58 11.74
C LEU A 153 -0.65 10.93 12.43
N TYR A 154 -1.14 10.94 13.67
CA TYR A 154 -1.09 12.09 14.56
C TYR A 154 -0.68 11.64 15.97
N MET A 155 0.16 12.46 16.59
CA MET A 155 0.73 12.23 17.91
C MET A 155 0.64 13.54 18.71
N ALA A 156 -0.17 13.54 19.77
CA ALA A 156 -0.30 14.66 20.68
C ALA A 156 1.02 14.92 21.40
N TYR A 157 1.27 16.20 21.72
CA TYR A 157 2.47 16.67 22.43
C TYR A 157 3.80 16.38 21.72
N ALA A 158 3.76 16.03 20.44
CA ALA A 158 4.94 15.83 19.60
C ALA A 158 5.09 16.98 18.61
N ASP A 159 6.34 17.29 18.27
CA ASP A 159 6.69 18.18 17.16
C ASP A 159 7.26 17.40 15.97
N TYR A 160 7.65 18.12 14.92
CA TYR A 160 8.16 17.49 13.69
C TYR A 160 9.47 16.72 13.90
N LYS A 161 10.25 17.01 14.95
CA LYS A 161 11.51 16.29 15.26
C LYS A 161 11.21 14.90 15.78
N ASP A 162 10.22 14.76 16.65
CA ASP A 162 9.74 13.45 17.11
C ASP A 162 9.27 12.60 15.91
N LEU A 163 8.61 13.25 14.94
CA LEU A 163 8.16 12.58 13.71
C LEU A 163 9.30 12.17 12.78
N ILE A 164 10.40 12.93 12.75
CA ILE A 164 11.62 12.55 12.02
C ILE A 164 12.22 11.29 12.66
N GLU A 165 12.41 11.29 13.98
CA GLU A 165 12.96 10.13 14.72
C GLU A 165 12.09 8.89 14.57
N LEU A 166 10.75 9.05 14.63
CA LEU A 166 9.80 7.98 14.39
C LEU A 166 9.94 7.40 12.97
N THR A 167 10.07 8.28 11.97
CA THR A 167 10.19 7.87 10.57
C THR A 167 11.51 7.16 10.30
N GLU A 168 12.62 7.67 10.82
CA GLU A 168 13.94 7.02 10.72
C GLU A 168 13.95 5.66 11.42
N SER A 169 13.26 5.55 12.57
CA SER A 169 13.08 4.28 13.29
C SER A 169 12.23 3.27 12.52
N LEU A 170 11.25 3.72 11.74
CA LEU A 170 10.39 2.86 10.92
C LEU A 170 11.13 2.33 9.69
N PHE A 171 12.02 3.14 9.13
CA PHE A 171 12.84 2.79 7.97
C PHE A 171 14.34 2.85 8.31
N PRO A 172 14.83 1.98 9.22
CA PRO A 172 16.20 2.06 9.69
C PRO A 172 17.14 1.91 8.51
N HIS A 173 17.97 2.94 8.29
CA HIS A 173 19.00 2.91 7.27
C HIS A 173 20.06 1.88 7.65
N PRO A 174 20.56 1.06 6.71
CA PRO A 174 21.60 0.05 6.98
C PRO A 174 23.00 0.63 7.32
N GLY A 175 23.10 1.88 7.76
CA GLY A 175 24.37 2.59 7.98
C GLY A 175 24.39 3.51 9.20
N ALA A 176 23.65 3.21 10.27
CA ALA A 176 23.64 4.00 11.50
C ALA A 176 24.97 3.85 12.26
N GLY A 177 25.98 4.58 11.78
CA GLY A 177 27.32 4.63 12.34
C GLY A 177 28.21 5.67 11.66
N HIS A 178 27.73 6.89 11.36
CA HIS A 178 28.56 8.11 11.23
C HIS A 178 27.72 9.38 10.94
N PRO A 179 28.17 10.58 11.39
CA PRO A 179 27.33 11.78 11.45
C PRO A 179 27.30 12.62 10.16
N ARG A 180 26.15 13.29 9.97
CA ARG A 180 25.96 14.63 9.35
C ARG A 180 26.08 14.89 7.84
N GLN A 181 26.07 13.91 6.93
CA GLN A 181 26.22 14.24 5.49
C GLN A 181 25.27 13.56 4.50
N TYR A 182 23.94 13.54 4.71
CA TYR A 182 23.04 13.20 3.59
C TYR A 182 21.75 14.05 3.58
N ARG A 183 21.90 15.35 3.32
CA ARG A 183 20.78 16.27 3.08
C ARG A 183 20.26 16.25 1.62
N SER A 184 20.71 15.34 0.76
CA SER A 184 20.44 15.39 -0.69
C SER A 184 19.73 14.17 -1.31
N ALA A 185 19.41 13.12 -0.55
CA ALA A 185 18.94 11.85 -1.11
C ALA A 185 17.42 11.60 -1.11
N LEU A 186 16.59 12.49 -0.55
CA LEU A 186 15.11 12.37 -0.55
C LEU A 186 14.44 12.62 -1.93
N ARG A 187 15.21 12.63 -3.03
CA ARG A 187 14.72 12.80 -4.41
C ARG A 187 14.66 11.46 -5.18
N ARG A 188 13.97 10.43 -4.67
CA ARG A 188 13.44 9.34 -5.53
C ARG A 188 12.06 8.86 -5.01
N PRO A 189 11.07 8.60 -5.89
CA PRO A 189 9.66 8.58 -5.52
C PRO A 189 9.13 7.17 -5.28
N GLY A 190 8.43 6.95 -4.16
CA GLY A 190 7.74 5.69 -3.89
C GLY A 190 6.96 5.63 -2.57
N VAL A 191 7.30 6.46 -1.59
CA VAL A 191 6.51 6.63 -0.35
C VAL A 191 6.44 8.13 -0.06
N ARG A 192 5.27 8.73 -0.29
CA ARG A 192 5.00 10.10 0.17
C ARG A 192 4.38 9.99 1.56
N LEU A 193 5.19 10.10 2.60
CA LEU A 193 4.71 10.57 3.90
C LEU A 193 4.46 12.08 3.72
N ARG A 194 3.19 12.49 3.64
CA ARG A 194 2.86 13.91 3.73
C ARG A 194 2.75 14.25 5.21
N GLN A 195 3.74 14.97 5.72
CA GLN A 195 3.59 15.77 6.93
C GLN A 195 2.90 17.07 6.49
N ALA A 196 1.64 17.27 6.89
CA ALA A 196 1.02 18.58 6.81
C ALA A 196 1.38 19.34 8.11
N PHE A 197 2.04 20.49 7.95
CA PHE A 197 2.01 21.55 8.96
C PHE A 197 0.64 22.22 8.90
#